data_AF-A0A453A0H3-F1
#
_entry.id   AF-A0A453A0H3-F1
#
_cell.length_a   1.000
_cell.length_b   1.000
_cell.length_c   1.000
_cell.angle_alpha   90.00
_cell.angle_beta   90.00
_cell.angle_gamma   90.00
#
_symmetry.space_group_name_H-M   'P 1'
#
loop_
_entity.id
_entity.type
_entity.pdbx_description
1 polymer ?
#
loop_
_entity_poly.entity_id
_entity_poly.type
_entity_poly.pdbx_seq_one_letter_code
_entity_poly.pdbx_strand_id
1 'polypeptide(L)'
;MDMASGTISKISKKKHVFREPRSSVDVEMILNKYKEAIQSCCSKGSGDTSVNGALLMAVVGGKISEGINFSDGMGRCVVMVGLPYPSPDDMELMETIKHIGNYSSTSSVAGDDESLSRDDECKVEPGFGILRKSGKSGQEYYENLCMKAVNQCIGRAIRHVNDYAAMLLVDSRYSHTSSGRGFSCPVEKLPQWIKTRLTCGQNYGEVHRLLLQFFKINKQIH
;
A
#
# COMPACT_ATOMS: atom_id res chain seq x y z
N MET A 1 12.28 -25.15 -7.34
CA MET A 1 10.91 -24.92 -6.84
C MET A 1 10.49 -23.53 -7.31
N ASP A 2 9.77 -23.39 -8.43
CA ASP A 2 9.37 -22.08 -8.98
C ASP A 2 7.98 -22.16 -9.63
N MET A 3 6.93 -22.31 -8.83
CA MET A 3 5.54 -22.17 -9.29
C MET A 3 5.20 -20.70 -9.69
N ALA A 4 6.01 -19.72 -9.25
CA ALA A 4 5.85 -18.31 -9.62
C ALA A 4 6.28 -17.99 -11.07
N SER A 5 7.10 -18.84 -11.69
CA SER A 5 7.66 -18.63 -13.04
C SER A 5 6.57 -18.58 -14.12
N GLY A 6 5.56 -19.46 -14.05
CA GLY A 6 4.54 -19.57 -15.09
C GLY A 6 3.64 -18.34 -15.22
N THR A 7 3.24 -17.73 -14.11
CA THR A 7 2.33 -16.57 -14.11
C THR A 7 3.04 -15.30 -14.58
N ILE A 8 4.27 -15.06 -14.11
CA ILE A 8 5.03 -13.89 -14.57
C ILE A 8 5.36 -14.02 -16.06
N SER A 9 5.67 -15.21 -16.57
CA SER A 9 5.84 -15.45 -18.01
C SER A 9 4.58 -15.15 -18.81
N LYS A 10 3.39 -15.49 -18.29
CA LYS A 10 2.11 -15.13 -18.93
C LYS A 10 1.90 -13.61 -18.96
N ILE A 11 2.26 -12.91 -17.89
CA ILE A 11 2.18 -11.44 -17.81
C ILE A 11 3.18 -10.81 -18.79
N SER A 12 4.42 -11.32 -18.85
CA SER A 12 5.47 -10.83 -19.75
C SER A 12 5.11 -10.95 -21.23
N LYS A 13 4.21 -11.89 -21.61
CA LYS A 13 3.65 -11.96 -22.97
C LYS A 13 2.73 -10.80 -23.32
N LYS A 14 2.24 -10.05 -22.32
CA LYS A 14 1.28 -8.95 -22.49
C LYS A 14 1.83 -7.59 -22.04
N LYS A 15 2.78 -7.56 -21.10
CA LYS A 15 3.36 -6.32 -20.55
C LYS A 15 4.86 -6.44 -20.34
N HIS A 16 5.59 -5.35 -20.59
CA HIS A 16 6.98 -5.24 -20.15
C HIS A 16 7.04 -5.15 -18.63
N VAL A 17 7.67 -6.13 -17.98
CA VAL A 17 7.74 -6.20 -16.51
C VAL A 17 9.06 -5.60 -16.03
N PHE A 18 8.95 -4.57 -15.21
CA PHE A 18 10.05 -3.90 -14.53
C PHE A 18 9.96 -4.16 -13.03
N ARG A 19 11.11 -4.19 -12.37
CA ARG A 19 11.22 -4.34 -10.91
C ARG A 19 12.05 -3.21 -10.36
N GLU A 20 11.65 -2.75 -9.19
CA GLU A 20 12.43 -1.79 -8.42
C GLU A 20 13.85 -2.33 -8.17
N PRO A 21 14.90 -1.55 -8.50
CA PRO A 21 16.26 -1.97 -8.27
C PRO A 21 16.64 -1.85 -6.79
N ARG A 22 17.57 -2.69 -6.34
CA ARG A 22 18.14 -2.59 -4.99
C ARG A 22 19.03 -1.37 -4.82
N SER A 23 19.72 -0.94 -5.88
CA SER A 23 20.58 0.25 -5.87
C SER A 23 19.79 1.50 -6.25
N SER A 24 20.06 2.62 -5.57
CA SER A 24 19.41 3.90 -5.89
C SER A 24 19.88 4.47 -7.24
N VAL A 25 21.10 4.12 -7.64
CA VAL A 25 21.71 4.58 -8.90
C VAL A 25 20.95 4.06 -10.12
N ASP A 26 20.39 2.85 -10.02
CA ASP A 26 19.69 2.20 -11.14
C ASP A 26 18.22 2.64 -11.28
N VAL A 27 17.69 3.39 -10.30
CA VAL A 27 16.27 3.78 -10.26
C VAL A 27 15.90 4.59 -11.50
N GLU A 28 16.70 5.61 -11.82
CA GLU A 28 16.45 6.48 -12.98
C GLU A 28 16.48 5.70 -14.29
N MET A 29 17.46 4.79 -14.43
CA MET A 29 17.58 3.93 -15.60
C MET A 29 16.34 3.05 -15.81
N ILE A 30 15.83 2.44 -14.73
CA ILE A 30 14.62 1.59 -14.81
C ILE A 30 13.37 2.42 -15.14
N LEU A 31 13.25 3.62 -14.56
CA LEU A 31 12.13 4.52 -14.84
C LEU A 31 12.13 5.01 -16.28
N ASN A 32 13.30 5.33 -16.84
CA ASN A 32 13.44 5.71 -18.24
C ASN A 32 13.03 4.57 -19.17
N LYS A 33 13.53 3.34 -18.92
CA LYS A 33 13.11 2.15 -19.68
C LYS A 33 11.60 1.87 -19.57
N TYR A 34 11.03 2.08 -18.38
CA TYR A 34 9.58 1.95 -18.16
C TYR A 34 8.79 2.99 -18.97
N LYS A 35 9.24 4.24 -18.99
CA LYS A 35 8.62 5.34 -19.75
C LYS A 35 8.69 5.09 -21.26
N GLU A 36 9.85 4.69 -21.77
CA GLU A 36 10.06 4.32 -23.17
C GLU A 36 9.15 3.17 -23.59
N ALA A 37 9.02 2.14 -22.75
CA ALA A 37 8.14 0.99 -23.03
C ALA A 37 6.66 1.41 -23.13
N ILE A 38 6.20 2.35 -22.29
CA ILE A 38 4.84 2.90 -22.39
C ILE A 38 4.65 3.69 -23.68
N GLN A 39 5.57 4.62 -23.98
CA GLN A 39 5.50 5.47 -25.17
C GLN A 39 5.52 4.65 -26.46
N SER A 40 6.40 3.64 -26.56
CA SER A 40 6.45 2.75 -27.72
C SER A 40 5.14 1.98 -27.95
N CYS A 41 4.36 1.73 -26.90
CA CYS A 41 3.05 1.06 -27.03
C CYS A 41 1.94 2.04 -27.41
N CYS A 42 2.07 3.32 -27.08
CA CYS A 42 1.10 4.36 -27.43
C CYS A 42 1.24 4.83 -28.89
N SER A 43 2.45 4.86 -29.45
CA SER A 43 2.72 5.38 -30.80
C SER A 43 2.49 4.37 -31.93
N LYS A 44 2.53 3.07 -31.62
CA LYS A 44 2.25 2.00 -32.60
C LYS A 44 0.76 1.72 -32.63
N GLY A 45 0.02 2.41 -33.49
CA GLY A 45 -1.41 2.16 -33.68
C GLY A 45 -1.65 0.70 -34.08
N SER A 46 -2.33 -0.06 -33.21
CA SER A 46 -2.99 -1.36 -33.43
C SER A 46 -2.32 -2.40 -34.35
N GLY A 47 -1.02 -2.28 -34.61
CA GLY A 47 -0.24 -3.15 -35.49
C GLY A 47 0.51 -4.19 -34.68
N ASP A 48 -0.07 -5.38 -34.62
CA ASP A 48 0.57 -6.69 -34.38
C ASP A 48 1.78 -6.72 -33.43
N THR A 49 1.66 -6.09 -32.26
CA THR A 49 2.61 -6.27 -31.17
C THR A 49 1.84 -6.87 -29.99
N SER A 50 2.22 -8.08 -29.56
CA SER A 50 1.51 -8.85 -28.52
C SER A 50 1.53 -8.20 -27.13
N VAL A 51 2.43 -7.23 -26.92
CA VAL A 51 2.71 -6.55 -25.65
C VAL A 51 2.11 -5.13 -25.68
N ASN A 52 1.24 -4.81 -24.72
CA ASN A 52 0.46 -3.57 -24.68
C ASN A 52 0.70 -2.73 -23.40
N GLY A 53 1.94 -2.27 -23.22
CA GLY A 53 2.37 -1.40 -22.14
C GLY A 53 3.29 -2.09 -21.14
N ALA A 54 3.34 -1.56 -19.93
CA ALA A 54 4.31 -1.96 -18.92
C ALA A 54 3.69 -2.17 -17.53
N LEU A 55 4.38 -2.97 -16.70
CA LEU A 55 4.09 -3.23 -15.30
C LEU A 55 5.36 -2.94 -14.50
N LEU A 56 5.28 -2.08 -13.51
CA LEU A 56 6.38 -1.80 -12.58
C LEU A 56 6.04 -2.38 -11.21
N MET A 57 6.86 -3.30 -10.73
CA MET A 57 6.75 -3.88 -9.39
C MET A 57 7.68 -3.11 -8.44
N ALA A 58 7.11 -2.50 -7.42
CA ALA A 58 7.83 -1.72 -6.41
C ALA A 58 7.41 -2.16 -5.00
N VAL A 59 8.22 -1.82 -4.02
CA VAL A 59 7.97 -2.08 -2.59
C VAL A 59 7.51 -0.78 -1.94
N VAL A 60 6.48 -0.84 -1.10
CA VAL A 60 6.02 0.31 -0.30
C VAL A 60 7.08 0.65 0.75
N GLY A 61 7.43 1.94 0.88
CA GLY A 61 8.60 2.38 1.64
C GLY A 61 9.92 2.19 0.88
N GLY A 62 9.83 1.71 -0.36
CA GLY A 62 10.95 1.68 -1.31
C GLY A 62 11.15 3.02 -2.01
N LYS A 63 12.28 3.13 -2.70
CA LYS A 63 12.77 4.33 -3.38
C LYS A 63 11.81 4.83 -4.43
N ILE A 64 11.21 3.91 -5.19
CA ILE A 64 10.25 4.27 -6.24
C ILE A 64 8.92 4.73 -5.63
N SER A 65 8.46 4.06 -4.57
CA SER A 65 7.17 4.36 -3.95
C SER A 65 7.15 5.70 -3.19
N GLU A 66 8.30 6.15 -2.69
CA GLU A 66 8.45 7.40 -1.94
C GLU A 66 9.07 8.55 -2.73
N GLY A 67 9.93 8.28 -3.72
CA GLY A 67 10.75 9.33 -4.34
C GLY A 67 10.21 9.85 -5.65
N ILE A 68 9.31 9.11 -6.32
CA ILE A 68 9.04 9.32 -7.74
C ILE A 68 7.62 9.80 -7.97
N ASN A 69 7.47 10.76 -8.89
CA ASN A 69 6.19 11.17 -9.42
C ASN A 69 6.02 10.53 -10.80
N PHE A 70 5.01 9.69 -10.96
CA PHE A 70 4.67 9.12 -12.27
C PHE A 70 3.93 10.21 -13.06
N SER A 71 4.41 10.64 -14.23
CA SER A 71 3.74 11.68 -15.03
C SER A 71 2.66 11.11 -15.97
N ASP A 72 2.00 11.98 -16.74
CA ASP A 72 0.86 11.62 -17.60
C ASP A 72 1.10 10.40 -18.49
N GLY A 73 0.17 9.45 -18.41
CA GLY A 73 0.24 8.16 -19.12
C GLY A 73 0.93 7.04 -18.33
N MET A 74 1.75 7.37 -17.32
CA MET A 74 2.35 6.38 -16.42
C MET A 74 1.39 6.07 -15.26
N GLY A 75 1.36 4.82 -14.80
CA GLY A 75 0.67 4.45 -13.56
C GLY A 75 -0.86 4.62 -13.59
N ARG A 76 -1.51 4.40 -14.75
CA ARG A 76 -2.98 4.48 -14.91
C ARG A 76 -3.76 3.51 -14.02
N CYS A 77 -3.12 2.44 -13.57
CA CYS A 77 -3.65 1.53 -12.58
C CYS A 77 -2.57 1.28 -11.53
N VAL A 78 -2.90 1.55 -10.27
CA VAL A 78 -2.05 1.25 -9.12
C VAL A 78 -2.68 0.11 -8.34
N VAL A 79 -1.89 -0.94 -8.08
CA VAL A 79 -2.33 -2.10 -7.33
C VAL A 79 -1.52 -2.14 -6.04
N MET A 80 -2.19 -1.88 -4.92
CA MET A 80 -1.65 -2.05 -3.58
C MET A 80 -1.95 -3.48 -3.13
N VAL A 81 -0.92 -4.30 -2.93
CA VAL A 81 -1.08 -5.70 -2.48
C VAL A 81 -0.70 -5.79 -1.02
N GLY A 82 -1.66 -6.17 -0.17
CA GLY A 82 -1.45 -6.27 1.26
C GLY A 82 -1.46 -4.92 1.99
N LEU A 83 -1.02 -4.97 3.25
CA LEU A 83 -0.79 -3.82 4.12
C LEU A 83 0.69 -3.77 4.53
N PRO A 84 1.40 -2.66 4.28
CA PRO A 84 2.84 -2.51 4.54
C PRO A 84 3.10 -2.21 6.02
N TYR A 85 2.81 -3.17 6.90
CA TYR A 85 3.13 -3.03 8.31
C TYR A 85 4.65 -3.02 8.52
N PRO A 86 5.18 -2.12 9.37
CA PRO A 86 6.59 -2.14 9.75
C PRO A 86 6.98 -3.47 10.42
N SER A 87 8.24 -3.87 10.30
CA SER A 87 8.70 -5.12 10.92
C SER A 87 8.58 -5.06 12.44
N PRO A 88 8.04 -6.10 13.10
CA PRO A 88 8.03 -6.19 14.55
C PRO A 88 9.41 -6.47 15.16
N ASP A 89 10.40 -6.82 14.34
CA ASP A 89 11.77 -7.05 14.79
C ASP A 89 12.54 -5.74 15.05
N ASP A 90 11.97 -4.60 14.66
CA ASP A 90 12.51 -3.28 14.96
C ASP A 90 12.28 -2.93 16.43
N MET A 91 13.36 -3.03 17.21
CA MET A 91 13.33 -2.79 18.65
C MET A 91 12.98 -1.34 19.01
N GLU A 92 13.48 -0.36 18.24
CA GLU A 92 13.21 1.06 18.49
C GLU A 92 11.73 1.37 18.28
N LEU A 93 11.15 0.80 17.22
CA LEU A 93 9.73 0.89 16.95
C LEU A 93 8.90 0.26 18.07
N MET A 94 9.28 -0.94 18.52
CA MET A 94 8.53 -1.65 19.57
C MET A 94 8.57 -0.90 20.90
N GLU A 95 9.70 -0.32 21.28
CA GLU A 95 9.80 0.50 22.50
C GLU A 95 8.96 1.79 22.36
N THR A 96 8.96 2.42 21.18
CA THR A 96 8.09 3.57 20.89
C THR A 96 6.61 3.21 21.05
N ILE A 97 6.18 2.07 20.51
CA ILE A 97 4.81 1.57 20.63
C ILE A 97 4.43 1.31 22.10
N LYS A 98 5.32 0.68 22.86
CA LYS A 98 5.15 0.44 24.30
C LYS A 98 5.01 1.75 25.06
N HIS A 99 5.87 2.73 24.78
CA HIS A 99 5.83 4.04 25.43
C HIS A 99 4.53 4.78 25.13
N ILE A 100 4.07 4.83 23.88
CA ILE A 100 2.80 5.46 23.48
C ILE A 100 1.59 4.79 24.14
N GLY A 101 1.61 3.46 24.22
CA GLY A 101 0.59 2.68 24.93
C GLY A 101 0.49 3.05 26.41
N ASN A 102 1.64 3.11 27.09
CA ASN A 102 1.71 3.45 28.50
C ASN A 102 1.31 4.91 28.77
N TYR A 103 1.74 5.85 27.92
CA TYR A 103 1.43 7.28 28.07
C TYR A 103 -0.08 7.58 28.03
N SER A 104 -0.82 6.85 27.19
CA SER A 104 -2.29 6.99 27.11
C SER A 104 -2.99 6.46 28.37
N SER A 105 -2.37 5.51 29.06
CA SER A 105 -2.86 4.90 30.29
C SER A 105 -2.62 5.83 31.49
N THR A 106 -1.46 6.49 31.55
CA THR A 106 -1.13 7.44 32.62
C THR A 106 -1.92 8.75 32.52
N SER A 107 -2.40 9.11 31.33
CA SER A 107 -3.22 10.31 31.11
C SER A 107 -4.67 10.19 31.60
N SER A 108 -5.10 8.98 32.01
CA SER A 108 -6.49 8.68 32.40
C SER A 108 -6.69 8.36 33.89
N VAL A 109 -5.67 8.59 34.74
CA VAL A 109 -5.76 8.31 36.19
C VAL A 109 -5.33 9.55 37.01
N ALA A 110 -6.30 10.43 37.29
CA ALA A 110 -6.40 11.09 38.59
C ALA A 110 -7.45 10.29 39.39
N GLY A 111 -7.00 9.30 40.15
CA GLY A 111 -7.86 8.40 40.93
C GLY A 111 -7.22 7.05 41.18
N ASP A 112 -6.42 6.98 42.25
CA ASP A 112 -6.11 5.86 43.14
C ASP A 112 -6.24 4.42 42.60
N ASP A 113 -5.12 3.71 42.42
CA ASP A 113 -4.73 2.57 43.28
C ASP A 113 -3.37 1.98 42.82
N GLU A 114 -2.53 1.67 43.78
CA GLU A 114 -1.22 1.06 43.59
C GLU A 114 -1.33 -0.39 43.11
N SER A 115 -0.69 -0.70 41.98
CA SER A 115 -0.05 -2.01 41.80
C SER A 115 1.15 -1.88 40.88
N LEU A 116 2.23 -1.30 41.43
CA LEU A 116 3.57 -1.40 40.88
C LEU A 116 4.09 -2.84 41.06
N SER A 117 3.70 -3.75 40.17
CA SER A 117 4.46 -4.99 39.97
C SER A 117 5.73 -4.66 39.17
N ARG A 118 6.75 -4.18 39.90
CA ARG A 118 8.13 -4.05 39.43
C ARG A 118 8.82 -5.42 39.44
N ASP A 119 8.48 -6.24 38.44
CA ASP A 119 9.33 -7.37 38.05
C ASP A 119 9.88 -7.07 36.65
N ASP A 120 10.79 -6.08 36.57
CA ASP A 120 11.53 -5.75 35.35
C ASP A 120 12.68 -6.75 35.16
N GLU A 121 12.31 -8.00 34.90
CA GLU A 121 13.23 -8.99 34.36
C GLU A 121 13.18 -8.85 32.83
N CYS A 122 14.28 -8.40 32.23
CA CYS A 122 14.42 -8.19 30.78
C CYS A 122 14.31 -9.52 30.03
N LYS A 123 13.09 -10.03 29.86
CA LYS A 123 12.79 -11.11 28.93
C LYS A 123 12.57 -10.46 27.57
N VAL A 124 13.43 -10.83 26.63
CA VAL A 124 13.30 -10.43 25.22
C VAL A 124 11.99 -11.04 24.70
N GLU A 125 10.92 -10.24 24.70
CA GLU A 125 9.65 -10.66 24.12
C GLU A 125 9.66 -10.42 22.61
N PRO A 126 9.08 -11.34 21.80
CA PRO A 126 8.89 -11.10 20.38
C PRO A 126 8.09 -9.82 20.15
N GLY A 127 8.39 -9.04 19.10
CA GLY A 127 7.73 -7.74 18.86
C GLY A 127 6.21 -7.79 18.80
N PHE A 128 5.64 -8.90 18.30
CA PHE A 128 4.18 -9.12 18.34
C PHE A 128 3.60 -9.21 19.76
N GLY A 129 4.38 -9.68 20.75
CA GLY A 129 4.01 -9.70 22.16
C GLY A 129 3.89 -8.29 22.73
N ILE A 130 4.83 -7.41 22.38
CA ILE A 130 4.82 -5.99 22.77
C ILE A 130 3.61 -5.29 22.17
N LEU A 131 3.38 -5.45 20.86
CA LEU A 131 2.23 -4.85 20.16
C LEU A 131 0.87 -5.30 20.73
N ARG A 132 0.76 -6.56 21.18
CA ARG A 132 -0.45 -7.06 21.82
C ARG A 132 -0.68 -6.43 23.20
N LYS A 133 0.38 -6.12 23.93
CA LYS A 133 0.35 -5.53 25.28
C LYS A 133 0.25 -4.00 25.29
N SER A 134 0.65 -3.32 24.21
CA SER A 134 0.73 -1.85 24.12
C SER A 134 -0.60 -1.09 24.13
N GLY A 135 -1.71 -1.74 24.48
CA GLY A 135 -3.04 -1.13 24.50
C GLY A 135 -3.52 -0.61 23.14
N LYS A 136 -4.66 0.10 23.15
CA LYS A 136 -5.30 0.61 21.92
C LYS A 136 -4.46 1.66 21.20
N SER A 137 -3.86 2.60 21.94
CA SER A 137 -3.09 3.70 21.36
C SER A 137 -1.80 3.23 20.67
N GLY A 138 -1.09 2.25 21.25
CA GLY A 138 0.10 1.68 20.62
C GLY A 138 -0.25 0.90 19.34
N GLN A 139 -1.33 0.13 19.36
CA GLN A 139 -1.85 -0.58 18.19
C GLN A 139 -2.29 0.40 17.10
N GLU A 140 -3.01 1.46 17.47
CA GLU A 140 -3.45 2.50 16.56
C GLU A 140 -2.26 3.23 15.91
N TYR A 141 -1.21 3.53 16.67
CA TYR A 141 0.02 4.10 16.15
C TYR A 141 0.68 3.19 15.10
N TYR A 142 0.79 1.89 15.38
CA TYR A 142 1.36 0.92 14.45
C TYR A 142 0.55 0.82 13.13
N GLU A 143 -0.77 0.79 13.22
CA GLU A 143 -1.66 0.86 12.05
C GLU A 143 -1.54 2.20 11.31
N ASN A 144 -1.37 3.32 12.04
CA ASN A 144 -1.20 4.63 11.43
C ASN A 144 0.10 4.71 10.63
N LEU A 145 1.18 4.06 11.06
CA LEU A 145 2.41 3.94 10.27
C LEU A 145 2.15 3.21 8.94
N CYS A 146 1.46 2.07 9.01
CA CYS A 146 1.07 1.30 7.83
C CYS A 146 0.23 2.16 6.86
N MET A 147 -0.82 2.83 7.36
CA MET A 147 -1.71 3.61 6.52
C MET A 147 -1.08 4.90 6.01
N LYS A 148 -0.13 5.50 6.73
CA LYS A 148 0.70 6.61 6.20
C LYS A 148 1.47 6.17 4.96
N ALA A 149 2.13 5.02 5.00
CA ALA A 149 2.88 4.50 3.86
C ALA A 149 1.96 4.21 2.65
N VAL A 150 0.79 3.59 2.89
CA VAL A 150 -0.25 3.37 1.86
C VAL A 150 -0.69 4.70 1.24
N ASN A 151 -1.06 5.67 2.07
CA ASN A 151 -1.58 6.96 1.65
C ASN A 151 -0.55 7.78 0.87
N GLN A 152 0.73 7.69 1.24
CA GLN A 152 1.82 8.29 0.50
C GLN A 152 1.98 7.68 -0.90
N CYS A 153 1.87 6.35 -1.01
CA CYS A 153 1.98 5.66 -2.30
C CYS A 153 0.82 6.00 -3.25
N ILE A 154 -0.42 5.89 -2.76
CA ILE A 154 -1.61 6.14 -3.59
C ILE A 154 -1.73 7.62 -3.98
N GLY A 155 -1.31 8.55 -3.12
CA GLY A 155 -1.33 9.98 -3.39
C GLY A 155 -0.47 10.40 -4.60
N ARG A 156 0.45 9.55 -5.05
CA ARG A 156 1.32 9.80 -6.22
C ARG A 156 0.70 9.38 -7.55
N ALA A 157 -0.42 8.66 -7.51
CA ALA A 157 -1.06 8.13 -8.71
C ALA A 157 -1.89 9.18 -9.46
N ILE A 158 -2.38 10.22 -8.77
CA ILE A 158 -3.24 11.27 -9.34
C ILE A 158 -2.54 12.60 -9.12
N ARG A 159 -2.17 13.29 -10.21
CA ARG A 159 -1.22 14.41 -10.16
C ARG A 159 -1.87 15.77 -10.34
N HIS A 160 -2.98 15.83 -11.07
CA HIS A 160 -3.72 17.07 -11.32
C HIS A 160 -5.20 16.80 -11.59
N VAL A 161 -5.99 17.88 -11.66
CA VAL A 161 -7.46 17.83 -11.83
C VAL A 161 -7.92 17.06 -13.08
N ASN A 162 -7.12 17.09 -14.15
CA ASN A 162 -7.41 16.39 -15.41
C ASN A 162 -6.78 14.99 -15.50
N ASP A 163 -6.25 14.43 -14.40
CA ASP A 163 -5.63 13.11 -14.41
C ASP A 163 -6.56 12.06 -13.80
N TYR A 164 -6.48 10.84 -14.32
CA TYR A 164 -7.25 9.71 -13.81
C TYR A 164 -6.36 8.47 -13.65
N ALA A 165 -6.59 7.76 -12.54
CA ALA A 165 -6.00 6.47 -12.27
C ALA A 165 -6.99 5.59 -11.50
N ALA A 166 -6.98 4.30 -11.79
CA ALA A 166 -7.67 3.31 -10.99
C ALA A 166 -6.77 2.83 -9.86
N MET A 167 -7.29 2.76 -8.64
CA MET A 167 -6.59 2.21 -7.47
C MET A 167 -7.25 0.90 -7.05
N LEU A 168 -6.47 -0.18 -6.98
CA LEU A 168 -6.91 -1.49 -6.52
C LEU A 168 -6.22 -1.81 -5.20
N LEU A 169 -6.99 -1.90 -4.12
CA LEU A 169 -6.52 -2.29 -2.79
C LEU A 169 -6.81 -3.79 -2.60
N VAL A 170 -5.77 -4.61 -2.62
CA VAL A 170 -5.87 -6.08 -2.62
C VAL A 170 -5.46 -6.62 -1.26
N ASP A 171 -6.39 -6.57 -0.31
CA ASP A 171 -6.30 -7.23 1.00
C ASP A 171 -7.71 -7.32 1.62
N SER A 172 -8.05 -8.43 2.28
CA SER A 172 -9.37 -8.58 2.93
C SER A 172 -9.58 -7.57 4.06
N ARG A 173 -8.50 -7.05 4.66
CA ARG A 173 -8.58 -6.03 5.72
C ARG A 173 -9.15 -4.70 5.25
N TYR A 174 -9.08 -4.40 3.95
CA TYR A 174 -9.77 -3.24 3.37
C TYR A 174 -11.29 -3.43 3.21
N SER A 175 -11.83 -4.63 3.43
CA SER A 175 -13.28 -4.89 3.31
C SER A 175 -14.05 -4.75 4.63
N HIS A 176 -13.36 -4.76 5.77
CA HIS A 176 -13.99 -4.74 7.08
C HIS A 176 -14.39 -3.32 7.49
N THR A 177 -15.66 -2.97 7.37
CA THR A 177 -16.23 -1.80 8.04
C THR A 177 -16.55 -2.15 9.50
N SER A 178 -16.17 -1.26 10.44
CA SER A 178 -16.18 -1.49 11.89
C SER A 178 -17.51 -2.07 12.40
N SER A 179 -17.55 -3.39 12.56
CA SER A 179 -18.65 -4.12 13.20
C SER A 179 -18.07 -5.11 14.21
N GLY A 180 -17.65 -4.56 15.36
CA GLY A 180 -17.33 -5.35 16.55
C GLY A 180 -15.89 -5.86 16.64
N ARG A 181 -15.22 -5.45 17.71
CA ARG A 181 -13.94 -5.95 18.27
C ARG A 181 -12.65 -5.44 17.62
N GLY A 182 -12.16 -4.34 18.20
CA GLY A 182 -10.77 -4.28 18.69
C GLY A 182 -9.65 -3.90 17.72
N PHE A 183 -9.89 -3.74 16.42
CA PHE A 183 -8.87 -3.30 15.47
C PHE A 183 -9.45 -2.17 14.60
N SER A 184 -8.68 -1.11 14.35
CA SER A 184 -9.21 0.00 13.55
C SER A 184 -9.34 -0.40 12.09
N CYS A 185 -10.38 0.10 11.43
CA CYS A 185 -10.63 -0.19 10.03
C CYS A 185 -9.59 0.55 9.16
N PRO A 186 -8.75 -0.15 8.35
CA PRO A 186 -7.79 0.50 7.45
C PRO A 186 -8.45 1.50 6.49
N VAL A 187 -9.70 1.23 6.07
CA VAL A 187 -10.45 2.12 5.18
C VAL A 187 -10.72 3.47 5.81
N GLU A 188 -10.99 3.53 7.12
CA GLU A 188 -11.27 4.81 7.80
C GLU A 188 -10.08 5.75 7.78
N LYS A 189 -8.88 5.19 7.73
CA LYS A 189 -7.60 5.89 7.67
C LYS A 189 -7.21 6.31 6.25
N LEU A 190 -8.03 6.02 5.23
CA LEU A 190 -7.84 6.53 3.87
C LEU A 190 -8.31 8.00 3.76
N PRO A 191 -7.71 8.80 2.87
CA PRO A 191 -8.16 10.15 2.56
C PRO A 191 -9.63 10.19 2.14
N GLN A 192 -10.36 11.23 2.56
CA GLN A 192 -11.80 11.35 2.31
C GLN A 192 -12.17 11.22 0.83
N TRP A 193 -11.37 11.81 -0.07
CA TRP A 193 -11.62 11.76 -1.52
C TRP A 193 -11.48 10.35 -2.12
N ILE A 194 -10.74 9.45 -1.47
CA ILE A 194 -10.68 8.03 -1.83
C ILE A 194 -11.86 7.30 -1.23
N LYS A 195 -12.17 7.54 0.06
CA LYS A 195 -13.28 6.91 0.77
C LYS A 195 -14.61 7.10 0.04
N THR A 196 -14.87 8.29 -0.49
CA THR A 196 -16.12 8.59 -1.22
C THR A 196 -16.27 7.84 -2.54
N ARG A 197 -15.17 7.32 -3.11
CA ARG A 197 -15.15 6.60 -4.38
C ARG A 197 -14.78 5.13 -4.23
N LEU A 198 -14.54 4.67 -3.01
CA LEU A 198 -14.14 3.30 -2.73
C LEU A 198 -15.32 2.36 -2.96
N THR A 199 -15.06 1.26 -3.68
CA THR A 199 -16.04 0.19 -3.88
C THR A 199 -15.41 -1.14 -3.49
N CYS A 200 -16.14 -1.95 -2.73
CA CYS A 200 -15.70 -3.27 -2.29
C CYS A 200 -16.33 -4.34 -3.20
N GLY A 201 -15.60 -4.77 -4.22
CA GLY A 201 -16.05 -5.86 -5.09
C GLY A 201 -15.98 -7.21 -4.37
N GLN A 202 -17.00 -8.05 -4.56
CA GLN A 202 -17.09 -9.35 -3.88
C GLN A 202 -16.32 -10.45 -4.63
N ASN A 203 -16.08 -10.26 -5.92
CA ASN A 203 -15.38 -11.22 -6.77
C ASN A 203 -14.61 -10.53 -7.90
N TYR A 204 -13.71 -11.28 -8.54
CA TYR A 204 -12.89 -10.79 -9.65
C TYR A 204 -13.72 -10.26 -10.82
N GLY A 205 -14.81 -10.93 -11.19
CA GLY A 205 -15.63 -10.56 -12.33
C GLY A 205 -16.27 -9.17 -12.18
N GLU A 206 -16.76 -8.88 -10.98
CA GLU A 206 -17.30 -7.56 -10.63
C GLU A 206 -16.23 -6.47 -10.69
N VAL A 207 -15.09 -6.69 -10.02
CA VAL A 207 -13.97 -5.73 -10.02
C VAL A 207 -13.47 -5.48 -11.44
N HIS A 208 -13.33 -6.53 -12.25
CA HIS A 208 -12.89 -6.42 -13.63
C HIS A 208 -13.89 -5.61 -14.49
N ARG A 209 -15.19 -5.85 -14.33
CA ARG A 209 -16.24 -5.07 -15.03
C ARG A 209 -16.18 -3.59 -14.64
N LEU A 210 -16.08 -3.27 -13.35
CA LEU A 210 -15.97 -1.90 -12.86
C LEU A 210 -14.72 -1.20 -13.41
N LEU A 211 -13.58 -1.91 -13.45
CA LEU A 211 -12.34 -1.39 -13.99
C LEU A 211 -12.45 -1.07 -15.50
N LEU A 212 -13.05 -1.96 -16.27
CA LEU A 212 -13.30 -1.73 -17.71
C LEU A 212 -14.22 -0.53 -17.94
N GLN A 213 -15.29 -0.42 -17.16
CA GLN A 213 -16.21 0.71 -17.23
C GLN A 213 -15.51 2.03 -16.89
N PHE A 214 -14.69 2.05 -15.83
CA PHE A 214 -13.90 3.20 -15.43
C PHE A 214 -12.99 3.67 -16.58
N PHE A 215 -12.20 2.77 -17.18
CA PHE A 215 -11.31 3.15 -18.28
C PHE A 215 -12.06 3.54 -19.54
N LYS A 216 -13.21 2.92 -19.85
CA LYS A 216 -14.03 3.31 -21.00
C LYS A 216 -14.53 4.75 -20.88
N ILE A 217 -14.99 5.15 -19.69
CA ILE A 217 -15.49 6.51 -19.45
C ILE A 217 -14.34 7.53 -19.51
N ASN A 218 -13.27 7.28 -18.77
CA ASN A 218 -12.19 8.27 -18.63
C ASN A 218 -11.27 8.36 -19.86
N LYS A 219 -11.24 7.35 -20.73
CA LYS A 219 -10.52 7.39 -22.01
C LYS A 219 -11.32 8.04 -23.15
N GLN A 220 -12.61 8.31 -22.97
CA GLN A 220 -13.43 9.04 -23.96
C GLN A 220 -13.45 10.55 -23.69
N ILE A 221 -13.12 10.95 -22.47
CA ILE A 221 -13.10 12.34 -22.01
C ILE A 221 -11.75 13.02 -22.35
N HIS A 222 -10.73 12.24 -22.72
CA HIS A 222 -9.36 12.67 -23.03
C HIS A 222 -8.82 11.92 -24.25
#